data_AF-A0A7Y5SWR6-F1
#
_entry.id   AF-A0A7Y5SWR6-F1
#
_cell.length_a   1.000
_cell.length_b   1.000
_cell.length_c   1.000
_cell.angle_alpha   90.00
_cell.angle_beta   90.00
_cell.angle_gamma   90.00
#
_symmetry.space_group_name_H-M   'P 1'
#
loop_
_entity.id
_entity.type
_entity.pdbx_description
1 polymer ?
#
loop_
_entity_poly.entity_id
_entity_poly.type
_entity_poly.pdbx_seq_one_letter_code
_entity_poly.pdbx_strand_id
1 'polypeptide(L)' 'MSFVDLAGTFQSAITVRKDETSVDGKSIMQMMMLAAGKGSVLEILAEGSDAAAACKALKALVDAGFDEE' A
#
# COMPACT_ATOMS: atom_id res chain seq x y z
N MET A 1 2.02 -3.18 12.23
CA MET A 1 2.20 -1.82 11.67
C MET A 1 1.26 -1.70 10.48
N SER A 2 0.40 -0.69 10.36
CA SER A 2 -0.55 -0.67 9.24
C SER A 2 0.12 -0.21 7.94
N PHE A 3 -0.39 -0.67 6.79
CA PHE A 3 0.10 -0.24 5.48
C PHE A 3 0.03 1.28 5.31
N VAL A 4 -1.04 1.88 5.82
CA VAL A 4 -1.30 3.32 5.74
C VAL A 4 -0.26 4.10 6.53
N ASP A 5 0.12 3.62 7.72
CA ASP A 5 1.16 4.25 8.54
C ASP A 5 2.50 4.24 7.81
N LEU A 6 2.87 3.09 7.24
CA LEU A 6 4.12 2.96 6.47
C LEU A 6 4.08 3.84 5.21
N ALA A 7 2.99 3.81 4.45
CA ALA A 7 2.80 4.65 3.27
C ALA A 7 2.91 6.14 3.62
N GLY A 8 2.37 6.55 4.77
CA GLY A 8 2.42 7.92 5.27
C GLY A 8 3.83 8.43 5.58
N THR A 9 4.82 7.56 5.78
CA THR A 9 6.21 7.96 6.02
C THR A 9 6.94 8.47 4.78
N PHE A 10 6.44 8.14 3.58
CA PHE A 10 7.05 8.53 2.31
C PHE A 10 6.49 9.85 1.78
N GLN A 11 7.32 10.61 1.07
CA GLN A 11 6.92 11.84 0.39
C GLN A 11 6.17 11.54 -0.92
N SER A 12 6.48 10.42 -1.58
CA SER A 12 5.83 10.01 -2.83
C SER A 12 4.33 9.85 -2.69
N ALA A 13 3.59 10.20 -3.75
CA ALA A 13 2.21 9.77 -3.89
C ALA A 13 2.20 8.24 -4.03
N ILE A 14 1.29 7.58 -3.32
CA ILE A 14 1.19 6.12 -3.32
C ILE A 14 -0.24 5.76 -3.71
N THR A 15 -0.37 5.05 -4.83
CA THR A 15 -1.65 4.50 -5.30
C THR A 15 -1.62 3.00 -5.18
N VAL A 16 -2.67 2.43 -4.59
CA VAL A 16 -2.87 0.99 -4.51
C VAL A 16 -4.06 0.63 -5.38
N ARG A 17 -3.85 -0.32 -6.29
CA ARG A 17 -4.89 -0.84 -7.18
C ARG A 17 -5.16 -2.30 -6.90
N LYS A 18 -6.44 -2.65 -6.88
CA LYS A 18 -6.95 -4.02 -6.90
C LYS A 18 -8.00 -4.10 -8.00
N ASP A 19 -7.77 -4.95 -8.99
CA ASP A 19 -8.64 -5.06 -10.17
C ASP A 19 -8.79 -3.69 -10.86
N GLU A 20 -10.02 -3.17 -10.97
CA GLU A 20 -10.31 -1.85 -11.56
C GLU A 20 -10.32 -0.71 -10.53
N THR A 21 -10.26 -1.02 -9.24
CA THR A 21 -10.36 -0.04 -8.16
C THR A 21 -8.97 0.45 -7.75
N SER A 22 -8.75 1.76 -7.85
CA SER A 22 -7.52 2.42 -7.40
C SER A 22 -7.82 3.38 -6.26
N VAL A 23 -6.99 3.38 -5.22
CA VAL A 23 -7.15 4.19 -4.02
C VAL A 23 -5.84 4.82 -3.59
N ASP A 24 -5.93 5.86 -2.77
CA ASP A 24 -4.79 6.45 -2.08
C ASP A 24 -4.30 5.52 -0.95
N GLY A 25 -3.07 5.03 -1.09
CA GLY A 25 -2.43 4.14 -0.13
C GLY A 25 -2.14 4.79 1.23
N LYS A 26 -2.22 6.11 1.33
CA LYS A 26 -2.07 6.88 2.57
C LYS A 26 -3.41 7.18 3.25
N SER A 27 -4.53 6.82 2.63
CA SER A 27 -5.86 7.04 3.21
C SER A 27 -6.42 5.76 3.82
N ILE A 28 -6.52 5.71 5.15
CA ILE A 28 -7.11 4.57 5.86
C ILE A 28 -8.54 4.28 5.40
N MET A 29 -9.33 5.32 5.12
CA MET A 29 -10.71 5.15 4.66
C MET A 29 -10.77 4.48 3.29
N GLN A 30 -9.93 4.91 2.33
CA GLN A 30 -9.96 4.32 1.00
C GLN A 30 -9.33 2.92 0.97
N MET A 31 -8.27 2.68 1.76
CA MET A 31 -7.66 1.35 1.89
C MET A 31 -8.64 0.32 2.48
N MET A 32 -9.48 0.72 3.46
CA MET A 32 -10.55 -0.14 3.97
C MET A 32 -11.60 -0.46 2.89
N MET A 33 -11.93 0.50 2.02
CA MET A 33 -12.87 0.31 0.91
C MET A 33 -12.33 -0.59 -0.21
N LEU A 34 -11.01 -0.63 -0.41
CA LEU A 34 -10.37 -1.53 -1.37
C LEU A 34 -10.63 -3.01 -1.05
N ALA A 35 -10.95 -3.33 0.22
CA ALA A 35 -11.32 -4.66 0.70
C ALA A 35 -10.34 -5.76 0.23
N ALA A 36 -9.04 -5.45 0.27
CA ALA A 36 -7.97 -6.35 -0.15
C ALA A 36 -7.72 -7.43 0.91
N GLY A 37 -8.55 -8.48 0.89
CA GLY A 37 -8.34 -9.66 1.73
C GLY A 37 -7.14 -10.51 1.30
N LYS A 38 -6.68 -11.39 2.20
CA LYS A 38 -5.60 -12.36 1.93
C LYS A 38 -5.87 -13.13 0.63
N GLY A 39 -4.86 -13.20 -0.23
CA GLY A 39 -4.96 -13.81 -1.57
C GLY A 39 -5.33 -12.84 -2.69
N SER A 40 -5.62 -11.57 -2.38
CA SER A 40 -5.76 -10.53 -3.40
C SER A 40 -4.41 -10.16 -4.01
N VAL A 41 -4.39 -9.88 -5.31
CA VAL A 41 -3.23 -9.27 -5.98
C VAL A 41 -3.40 -7.76 -5.94
N LEU A 42 -2.37 -7.07 -5.48
CA LEU A 42 -2.32 -5.61 -5.41
C LEU A 42 -1.23 -5.07 -6.32
N GLU A 43 -1.55 -4.00 -7.04
CA GLU A 43 -0.58 -3.19 -7.76
C GLU A 43 -0.29 -1.94 -6.93
N ILE A 44 0.98 -1.71 -6.63
CA ILE A 44 1.45 -0.55 -5.85
C ILE A 44 2.22 0.35 -6.80
N LEU A 45 1.73 1.57 -7.00
CA LEU A 45 2.38 2.62 -7.76
C LEU A 45 2.85 3.70 -6.80
N ALA A 46 4.12 4.10 -6.92
CA ALA A 46 4.65 5.23 -6.18
C ALA A 46 5.27 6.25 -7.14
N GLU A 47 4.98 7.52 -6.92
CA GLU A 47 5.48 8.64 -7.72
C GLU A 47 6.05 9.72 -6.82
N GLY A 48 7.35 9.97 -6.95
CA GLY A 48 8.08 10.95 -6.13
C GLY A 48 9.55 10.60 -5.92
N SER A 49 10.22 11.38 -5.08
CA SER A 49 11.66 11.28 -4.84
C SER A 49 12.08 10.01 -4.10
N ASP A 50 11.18 9.43 -3.31
CA ASP A 50 11.40 8.20 -2.54
C ASP A 50 10.56 7.01 -3.04
N ALA A 51 10.06 7.08 -4.28
CA ALA A 51 9.13 6.09 -4.85
C ALA A 51 9.69 4.66 -4.83
N ALA A 52 10.96 4.48 -5.19
CA ALA A 52 11.59 3.16 -5.17
C ALA A 52 11.70 2.57 -3.76
N ALA A 53 11.97 3.42 -2.76
CA ALA A 53 12.02 3.02 -1.36
C ALA A 53 10.61 2.67 -0.84
N ALA A 54 9.61 3.49 -1.18
CA ALA A 54 8.21 3.27 -0.86
C ALA A 54 7.72 1.92 -1.39
N CYS A 55 7.87 1.65 -2.69
CA CYS A 55 7.47 0.38 -3.29
C CYS A 55 8.16 -0.82 -2.64
N LYS A 56 9.46 -0.72 -2.34
CA LYS A 56 10.21 -1.82 -1.71
C LYS A 56 9.71 -2.10 -0.29
N ALA A 57 9.51 -1.07 0.53
CA ALA A 57 9.06 -1.21 1.91
C ALA A 57 7.62 -1.72 1.99
N LEU A 58 6.72 -1.16 1.17
CA LEU A 58 5.32 -1.58 1.12
C LEU A 58 5.17 -3.01 0.62
N LYS A 59 5.93 -3.41 -0.40
CA LYS A 59 5.96 -4.80 -0.86
C LYS A 59 6.40 -5.75 0.26
N ALA A 60 7.49 -5.40 0.97
CA ALA A 60 8.00 -6.23 2.06
C ALA A 60 6.96 -6.41 3.18
N LEU A 61 6.20 -5.36 3.52
CA LEU A 61 5.12 -5.43 4.49
C LEU A 61 4.00 -6.39 4.05
N VAL A 62 3.59 -6.32 2.78
CA VAL A 62 2.55 -7.20 2.22
C VAL A 62 3.03 -8.66 2.15
N ASP A 63 4.27 -8.89 1.72
CA ASP A 63 4.89 -10.22 1.66
C ASP A 63 5.05 -10.85 3.06
N ALA A 64 5.27 -10.03 4.09
CA ALA A 64 5.31 -10.45 5.49
C ALA A 64 3.92 -10.71 6.10
N GLY A 65 2.84 -10.44 5.37
CA GLY A 65 1.48 -10.64 5.88
C GLY A 65 1.11 -9.66 7.00
N PHE A 66 1.64 -8.43 6.94
CA PHE A 66 1.34 -7.35 7.90
C PHE A 66 1.74 -7.63 9.36
N ASP A 67 2.58 -8.66 9.59
CA ASP A 67 2.92 -9.20 10.92
C ASP A 67 1.67 -9.53 11.77
N GLU A 68 0.58 -9.98 11.12
CA GLU A 68 -0.62 -10.46 11.80
C GLU A 68 -0.47 -11.97 12.11
N GLU A 69 -0.36 -12.32 13.40
CA GLU A 69 -0.56 -13.69 13.91
C GLU A 69 -2.06 -14.05 13.98
#